data_AF-A0A183DLM2-F1
#
_entry.id   AF-A0A183DLM2-F1
#
_cell.length_a   1.000
_cell.length_b   1.000
_cell.length_c   1.000
_cell.angle_alpha   90.00
_cell.angle_beta   90.00
_cell.angle_gamma   90.00
#
_symmetry.space_group_name_H-M   'P 1'
#
loop_
_entity.id
_entity.type
_entity.pdbx_description
1 polymer ?
#
loop_
_entity_poly.entity_id
_entity_poly.type
_entity_poly.pdbx_seq_one_letter_code
_entity_poly.pdbx_strand_id
1 'polypeptide(L)'
;MAFFFTRLIRYVVLGLVLAGVVQYMLRWKTYTVSPKIFRQLAGAAHGNSGISNVNKLRNDLRRTYPSQIIESDWEAIYGGGLNLRANILFASPTEFIIVFHAPHRTSGFS
;
A
#
# COMPACT_ATOMS: atom_id res chain seq x y z
N MET A 1 5.59 -51.50 2.64
CA MET A 1 6.03 -50.45 3.59
C MET A 1 7.02 -49.47 2.97
N ALA A 2 8.18 -49.90 2.44
CA ALA A 2 9.21 -49.01 1.88
C ALA A 2 8.75 -48.10 0.72
N PHE A 3 7.84 -48.59 -0.14
CA PHE A 3 7.32 -47.83 -1.30
C PHE A 3 6.41 -46.65 -0.90
N PHE A 4 5.69 -46.76 0.22
CA PHE A 4 4.90 -45.66 0.76
C PHE A 4 5.80 -44.61 1.41
N PHE A 5 6.88 -45.06 2.05
CA PHE A 5 7.87 -44.20 2.69
C PHE A 5 8.61 -43.33 1.67
N THR A 6 9.04 -43.92 0.54
CA THR A 6 9.69 -43.16 -0.55
C THR A 6 8.73 -42.18 -1.22
N ARG A 7 7.45 -42.54 -1.38
CA ARG A 7 6.42 -41.63 -1.92
C ARG A 7 6.15 -40.46 -0.97
N LEU A 8 6.06 -40.71 0.33
CA LEU A 8 5.88 -39.68 1.35
C LEU A 8 7.07 -38.71 1.38
N ILE A 9 8.30 -39.23 1.46
CA ILE A 9 9.52 -38.42 1.48
C ILE A 9 9.60 -37.54 0.22
N ARG A 10 9.24 -38.07 -0.95
CA ARG A 10 9.25 -37.29 -2.21
C ARG A 10 8.33 -36.08 -2.15
N TYR A 11 7.11 -36.23 -1.63
CA TYR A 11 6.18 -35.11 -1.48
C TYR A 11 6.64 -34.12 -0.40
N VAL A 12 7.23 -34.59 0.70
CA VAL A 12 7.81 -33.71 1.73
C VAL A 12 8.95 -32.87 1.15
N VAL A 13 9.87 -33.49 0.40
CA VAL A 13 10.96 -32.78 -0.26
C VAL A 13 10.42 -31.77 -1.29
N LEU A 14 9.45 -32.15 -2.11
CA LEU A 14 8.79 -31.22 -3.04
C LEU A 14 8.12 -30.04 -2.30
N GLY A 15 7.47 -30.30 -1.17
CA GLY A 15 6.86 -29.27 -0.34
C GLY A 15 7.90 -28.28 0.23
N LEU A 16 9.05 -28.78 0.70
CA LEU A 16 10.14 -27.93 1.19
C LEU A 16 10.76 -27.09 0.08
N VAL A 17 10.95 -27.66 -1.11
CA VAL A 17 11.46 -26.94 -2.27
C VAL A 17 10.46 -25.84 -2.67
N LEU A 18 9.17 -26.15 -2.74
CA LEU A 18 8.12 -25.15 -3.03
C LEU A 18 8.10 -24.03 -1.98
N ALA A 19 8.18 -24.37 -0.70
CA ALA A 19 8.25 -23.38 0.37
C ALA A 19 9.49 -22.47 0.23
N GLY A 20 10.64 -23.05 -0.11
CA GLY A 20 11.88 -22.31 -0.37
C GLY A 20 11.75 -21.36 -1.57
N VAL A 21 11.15 -21.81 -2.67
CA VAL A 21 10.88 -20.97 -3.85
C VAL A 21 9.96 -19.81 -3.49
N VAL A 22 8.87 -20.06 -2.77
CA VAL A 22 7.93 -19.00 -2.35
C VAL A 22 8.63 -17.96 -1.46
N GLN A 23 9.41 -18.41 -0.47
CA GLN A 23 10.19 -17.49 0.38
C GLN A 23 11.18 -16.66 -0.43
N TYR A 24 11.84 -17.29 -1.40
CA TYR A 24 12.79 -16.60 -2.27
C TYR A 24 12.11 -15.57 -3.17
N MET A 25 10.93 -15.89 -3.72
CA MET A 25 10.13 -14.94 -4.50
C MET A 25 9.67 -13.74 -3.65
N LEU A 26 9.25 -13.98 -2.40
CA LEU A 26 8.86 -12.90 -1.48
C LEU A 26 10.03 -11.96 -1.15
N ARG A 27 11.27 -12.46 -1.13
CA ARG A 27 12.49 -11.64 -0.91
C ARG A 27 12.70 -10.61 -2.02
N TRP A 28 12.25 -10.90 -3.23
CA TRP A 28 12.41 -10.02 -4.40
C TRP A 28 11.28 -9.03 -4.58
N LYS A 29 10.35 -8.94 -3.62
CA LYS A 29 9.29 -7.94 -3.65
C LYS A 29 9.90 -6.53 -3.65
N THR A 30 9.61 -5.78 -4.70
CA THR A 30 9.93 -4.36 -4.80
C THR A 30 8.71 -3.50 -4.48
N TYR A 31 8.98 -2.26 -4.05
CA TYR A 31 7.95 -1.25 -3.81
C TYR A 31 7.74 -0.47 -5.10
N THR A 32 6.49 -0.25 -5.49
CA THR A 32 6.12 0.49 -6.70
C THR A 32 6.44 1.98 -6.53
N VAL A 33 6.14 2.51 -5.35
CA VAL A 33 6.34 3.92 -5.03
C VAL A 33 7.56 4.06 -4.14
N SER A 34 8.54 4.85 -4.58
CA SER A 34 9.73 5.13 -3.78
C SER A 34 9.38 6.05 -2.61
N PRO A 35 9.69 5.68 -1.34
CA PRO A 35 9.40 6.52 -0.19
C PRO A 35 10.09 7.88 -0.25
N LYS A 36 11.27 7.95 -0.86
CA LYS A 36 12.04 9.20 -1.01
C LYS A 36 11.33 10.17 -1.94
N ILE A 37 10.86 9.68 -3.09
CA ILE A 37 10.14 10.49 -4.08
C ILE A 37 8.79 10.93 -3.50
N PHE A 38 8.06 10.02 -2.87
CA PHE A 38 6.79 10.36 -2.23
C PHE A 38 6.94 11.49 -1.21
N ARG A 39 7.93 11.42 -0.31
CA ARG A 39 8.19 12.46 0.69
C ARG A 39 8.55 13.81 0.04
N GLN A 40 9.34 13.79 -1.02
CA GLN A 40 9.70 15.00 -1.77
C GLN A 40 8.47 15.66 -2.40
N LEU A 41 7.61 14.88 -3.06
CA LEU A 41 6.40 15.39 -3.70
C LEU A 41 5.37 15.86 -2.67
N ALA A 42 5.18 15.12 -1.57
CA ALA A 42 4.31 15.52 -0.47
C ALA A 42 4.76 16.83 0.19
N GLY A 43 6.08 17.01 0.40
CA GLY A 43 6.64 18.27 0.89
C GLY A 43 6.42 19.43 -0.08
N ALA A 44 6.58 19.19 -1.39
CA ALA A 44 6.37 20.21 -2.42
C ALA A 44 4.88 20.58 -2.62
N ALA A 45 3.96 19.69 -2.22
CA ALA A 45 2.52 19.91 -2.33
C ALA A 45 1.96 20.80 -1.19
N HIS A 46 2.77 21.20 -0.20
CA HIS A 46 2.33 22.05 0.89
C HIS A 46 1.87 23.45 0.41
N GLY A 47 0.88 24.02 1.10
CA GLY A 47 0.25 25.29 0.72
C GLY A 47 -0.98 25.62 1.57
N ASN A 48 -1.65 26.73 1.23
CA ASN A 48 -2.69 27.33 2.09
C ASN A 48 -4.01 26.55 2.18
N SER A 49 -4.34 25.65 1.24
CA SER A 49 -5.60 24.90 1.26
C SER A 49 -5.36 23.39 1.19
N GLY A 50 -5.92 22.64 2.15
CA GLY A 50 -5.74 21.20 2.22
C GLY A 50 -6.18 20.47 0.96
N ILE A 51 -7.33 20.85 0.38
CA ILE A 51 -7.89 20.21 -0.82
C ILE A 51 -7.01 20.50 -2.05
N SER A 52 -6.55 21.73 -2.25
CA SER A 52 -5.66 22.05 -3.38
C SER A 52 -4.33 21.30 -3.28
N ASN A 53 -3.82 21.12 -2.07
CA ASN A 53 -2.56 20.40 -1.83
C ASN A 53 -2.70 18.93 -2.24
N VAL A 54 -3.85 18.30 -1.97
CA VAL A 54 -4.13 16.91 -2.40
C VAL A 54 -4.18 16.79 -3.92
N ASN A 55 -4.87 17.72 -4.59
CA ASN A 55 -4.95 17.71 -6.05
C ASN A 55 -3.57 17.92 -6.70
N LYS A 56 -2.75 18.81 -6.13
CA LYS A 56 -1.36 19.01 -6.58
C LYS A 56 -0.54 17.73 -6.39
N LEU A 57 -0.58 17.13 -5.19
CA LEU A 57 0.12 15.88 -4.90
C LEU A 57 -0.31 14.75 -5.85
N ARG A 58 -1.61 14.60 -6.10
CA ARG A 58 -2.15 13.61 -7.04
C ARG A 58 -1.59 13.82 -8.44
N ASN A 59 -1.59 15.05 -8.93
CA ASN A 59 -1.09 15.37 -10.26
C ASN A 59 0.41 15.10 -10.39
N ASP A 60 1.21 15.46 -9.39
CA ASP A 60 2.66 15.23 -9.40
C ASP A 60 3.00 13.73 -9.27
N LEU A 61 2.25 12.99 -8.45
CA LEU A 61 2.36 11.53 -8.39
C LEU A 61 1.96 10.89 -9.72
N ARG A 62 0.89 11.35 -10.37
CA ARG A 62 0.44 10.81 -11.67
C ARG A 62 1.46 11.09 -12.78
N ARG A 63 2.18 12.23 -12.72
CA ARG A 63 3.29 12.50 -13.64
C ARG A 63 4.43 11.50 -13.48
N THR A 64 4.69 11.05 -12.26
CA THR A 64 5.78 10.11 -11.95
C THR A 64 5.35 8.64 -12.13
N TYR A 65 4.10 8.33 -11.81
CA TYR A 65 3.52 6.98 -11.75
C TYR A 65 2.15 6.92 -12.47
N PRO A 66 2.11 7.12 -13.80
CA PRO A 66 0.87 7.40 -14.54
C PRO A 66 -0.19 6.30 -14.51
N SER A 67 0.23 5.03 -14.44
CA SER A 67 -0.68 3.87 -14.44
C SER A 67 -1.11 3.41 -13.05
N GLN A 68 -0.51 3.96 -11.99
CA GLN A 68 -0.72 3.49 -10.63
C GLN A 68 -1.65 4.42 -9.83
N ILE A 69 -1.66 5.71 -10.15
CA ILE A 69 -2.47 6.69 -9.41
C ILE A 69 -3.92 6.64 -9.86
N ILE A 70 -4.80 6.41 -8.89
CA ILE A 70 -6.25 6.33 -9.07
C ILE A 70 -6.93 7.66 -8.74
N GLU A 71 -8.03 7.92 -9.43
CA GLU A 71 -8.97 8.98 -9.09
C GLU A 71 -10.04 8.39 -8.18
N SER A 72 -9.90 8.65 -6.88
CA SER A 72 -10.87 8.28 -5.86
C SER A 72 -11.57 9.51 -5.32
N ASP A 73 -12.83 9.35 -4.92
CA ASP A 73 -13.60 10.36 -4.20
C ASP A 73 -13.27 10.37 -2.70
N TRP A 74 -13.81 11.35 -1.98
CA TRP A 74 -13.67 11.41 -0.52
C TRP A 74 -14.70 10.52 0.14
N GLU A 75 -14.25 9.49 0.83
CA GLU A 75 -15.12 8.57 1.57
C GLU A 75 -15.02 8.81 3.07
N ALA A 76 -16.14 8.71 3.78
CA ALA A 76 -16.15 8.82 5.23
C ALA A 76 -15.60 7.54 5.88
N ILE A 77 -14.65 7.69 6.80
CA ILE A 77 -14.06 6.59 7.57
C ILE A 77 -14.26 6.86 9.05
N TYR A 78 -14.76 5.85 9.74
CA TYR A 78 -14.99 5.86 11.18
C TYR A 78 -14.24 4.68 11.81
N GLY A 79 -13.37 4.96 12.75
CA GLY A 79 -12.57 3.92 13.41
C GLY A 79 -11.78 4.46 14.59
N GLY A 80 -11.70 3.68 15.68
CA GLY A 80 -10.94 4.07 16.86
C GLY A 80 -11.39 5.37 17.54
N GLY A 81 -12.63 5.83 17.28
CA GLY A 81 -13.14 7.13 17.73
C GLY A 81 -12.78 8.31 16.81
N LEU A 82 -12.06 8.08 15.71
CA LEU A 82 -11.77 9.06 14.68
C LEU A 82 -12.92 9.15 13.67
N ASN A 83 -13.30 10.37 13.33
CA ASN A 83 -14.24 10.68 12.24
C ASN A 83 -13.49 11.46 11.15
N LEU A 84 -13.15 10.75 10.07
CA LEU A 84 -12.29 11.25 9.01
C LEU A 84 -12.95 11.10 7.65
N ARG A 85 -12.41 11.82 6.68
CA ARG A 85 -12.58 11.53 5.26
C ARG A 85 -11.27 11.01 4.72
N ALA A 86 -11.32 9.98 3.90
CA ALA A 86 -10.16 9.41 3.24
C ALA A 86 -10.28 9.57 1.73
N ASN A 87 -9.15 9.76 1.09
CA ASN A 87 -9.03 9.75 -0.36
C ASN A 87 -7.89 8.82 -0.77
N ILE A 88 -8.20 7.81 -1.56
CA ILE A 88 -7.23 6.79 -1.93
C ILE A 88 -6.55 7.21 -3.23
N LEU A 89 -5.25 7.46 -3.18
CA LEU A 89 -4.45 7.86 -4.36
C LEU A 89 -3.78 6.66 -5.04
N PHE A 90 -3.49 5.60 -4.27
CA PHE A 90 -2.88 4.37 -4.76
C PHE A 90 -3.28 3.23 -3.85
N ALA A 91 -3.60 2.07 -4.42
CA ALA A 91 -3.92 0.86 -3.69
C ALA A 91 -3.36 -0.38 -4.40
N SER A 92 -2.60 -1.16 -3.66
CA SER A 92 -2.03 -2.45 -4.00
C SER A 92 -2.14 -3.35 -2.77
N PRO A 93 -2.15 -4.69 -2.90
CA PRO A 93 -2.26 -5.59 -1.75
C PRO A 93 -1.21 -5.39 -0.66
N THR A 94 -0.12 -4.69 -0.96
CA THR A 94 1.01 -4.49 -0.03
C THR A 94 1.46 -3.04 0.10
N GLU A 95 0.85 -2.13 -0.65
CA GLU A 95 1.22 -0.71 -0.67
C GLU A 95 -0.04 0.12 -0.90
N PHE A 96 -0.20 1.21 -0.17
CA PHE A 96 -1.28 2.15 -0.40
C PHE A 96 -0.87 3.57 -0.05
N ILE A 97 -1.48 4.53 -0.72
CA ILE A 97 -1.37 5.95 -0.41
C ILE A 97 -2.78 6.45 -0.17
N ILE A 98 -3.05 6.82 1.08
CA ILE A 98 -4.34 7.37 1.51
C ILE A 98 -4.07 8.74 2.10
N VAL A 99 -4.88 9.72 1.69
CA VAL A 99 -4.91 11.03 2.31
C VAL A 99 -6.09 11.10 3.26
N PHE A 100 -5.82 11.45 4.51
CA PHE A 100 -6.86 11.69 5.50
C PHE A 100 -7.13 13.18 5.66
N HIS A 101 -8.40 13.52 5.80
CA HIS A 101 -8.88 14.86 6.10
C HIS A 101 -9.89 14.79 7.25
N ALA A 102 -9.62 15.54 8.31
CA ALA A 102 -10.56 15.72 9.40
C ALA A 102 -11.33 17.03 9.18
N PRO A 103 -12.64 17.00 8.87
CA PRO A 103 -13.44 18.23 8.70
C PRO A 103 -13.61 18.98 10.02
N HIS A 104 -13.55 18.26 11.14
CA HIS A 104 -13.61 18.80 12.49
C HIS A 104 -12.48 18.20 13.34
N ARG A 105 -12.14 18.86 14.44
CA ARG A 105 -11.16 18.33 15.39
C ARG A 105 -11.67 17.00 15.93
N THR A 106 -10.91 15.93 15.70
CA THR A 106 -11.22 14.57 16.13
C THR A 106 -10.03 14.00 16.89
N SER A 107 -10.29 13.12 17.86
CA SER A 107 -9.26 12.42 18.65
C SER A 107 -9.71 11.00 18.91
N GLY A 108 -8.78 10.04 18.86
CA GLY A 108 -9.07 8.63 19.01
C GLY A 108 -7.79 7.79 19.08
N PHE A 109 -7.94 6.47 19.03
CA PHE A 109 -6.85 5.52 19.05
C PHE A 109 -6.33 5.26 17.63
N SER A 110 -5.00 5.22 17.49
CA SER A 110 -4.27 4.93 16.25
C SER A 110 -3.95 3.45 16.10
#